data_AF-A0A938Q474-F1
#
_entry.id   AF-A0A938Q474-F1
#
_cell.length_a   1.000
_cell.length_b   1.000
_cell.length_c   1.000
_cell.angle_alpha   90.00
_cell.angle_beta   90.00
_cell.angle_gamma   90.00
#
_symmetry.space_group_name_H-M   'P 1'
#
loop_
_entity.id
_entity.type
_entity.pdbx_description
1 polymer ?
#
loop_
_entity_poly.entity_id
_entity_poly.type
_entity_poly.pdbx_seq_one_letter_code
_entity_poly.pdbx_strand_id
1 'polypeptide(L)'
;MRTDLKLAVRAVLGASVAVIATPAAFAQEAKPELEEVVVVGTRTAGHDVLESLAPIDLVTSEAIRQSAAIPGEVGAAIQSLVPSFNLPRQSNSNFADVVRPAQLRNLSPDQVLVLVNGKRRHTTATLTTESKLGKGTSPVDFNSIPVGAIERIEVLRDGAGAQYGSDAIAGVINVVLKDADEGDEVQASWGQNRTDFKPTGRSVNDGDTLFASLNGCFGPDDGFLNMTVEYRDRDSTLRSGPD
;
A
#
# COMPACT_ATOMS: atom_id res chain seq x y z
N MET A 1 1.31 13.97 -47.30
CA MET A 1 1.74 12.82 -48.12
C MET A 1 3.22 12.59 -47.84
N ARG A 2 3.54 11.46 -47.19
CA ARG A 2 4.86 10.83 -46.94
C ARG A 2 5.78 11.52 -45.91
N THR A 3 5.89 11.02 -44.67
CA THR A 3 6.77 9.91 -44.17
C THR A 3 8.25 10.18 -44.46
N ASP A 4 9.23 10.08 -43.59
CA ASP A 4 9.43 9.73 -42.17
C ASP A 4 10.88 10.18 -41.87
N LEU A 5 11.25 10.49 -40.62
CA LEU A 5 12.51 9.97 -40.07
C LEU A 5 12.53 10.13 -38.53
N LYS A 6 12.46 8.99 -37.87
CA LYS A 6 12.79 8.80 -36.45
C LYS A 6 14.32 8.91 -36.26
N LEU A 7 14.72 9.08 -34.99
CA LEU A 7 16.01 8.73 -34.38
C LEU A 7 16.97 9.89 -34.07
N ALA A 8 16.99 10.31 -32.79
CA ALA A 8 18.20 10.79 -32.14
C ALA A 8 18.11 10.58 -30.61
N VAL A 9 18.42 9.36 -30.17
CA VAL A 9 18.89 9.09 -28.80
C VAL A 9 20.39 9.31 -28.82
N ARG A 10 20.90 10.38 -28.20
CA ARG A 10 22.29 10.43 -27.68
C ARG A 10 22.39 11.34 -26.46
N ALA A 11 22.84 10.72 -25.38
CA ALA A 11 23.31 11.30 -24.14
C ALA A 11 24.25 12.51 -24.32
N VAL A 12 24.08 13.52 -23.49
CA VAL A 12 25.14 14.46 -23.11
C VAL A 12 25.24 14.47 -21.60
N LEU A 13 26.21 13.71 -21.09
CA LEU A 13 26.80 13.90 -19.77
C LEU A 13 27.66 15.18 -19.83
N GLY A 14 27.51 16.06 -18.85
CA GLY A 14 28.59 16.97 -18.40
C GLY A 14 28.70 18.32 -19.10
N ALA A 15 28.00 19.33 -18.57
CA ALA A 15 28.47 20.71 -18.61
C ALA A 15 27.90 21.48 -17.41
N SER A 16 28.71 21.64 -16.36
CA SER A 16 28.42 22.51 -15.23
C SER A 16 28.51 23.98 -15.69
N VAL A 17 27.37 24.63 -15.89
CA VAL A 17 27.28 26.08 -16.08
C VAL A 17 26.68 26.67 -14.81
N ALA A 18 27.49 27.44 -14.07
CA ALA A 18 27.03 28.23 -12.95
C ALA A 18 26.18 29.40 -13.46
N VAL A 19 24.86 29.30 -13.30
CA VAL A 19 23.92 30.40 -13.55
C VAL A 19 23.69 31.13 -12.23
N ILE A 20 24.06 32.42 -12.20
CA ILE A 20 23.73 33.35 -11.12
C ILE A 20 22.23 33.67 -11.27
N ALA A 21 21.40 33.13 -10.38
CA ALA A 21 19.96 33.36 -10.38
C ALA A 21 19.61 34.61 -9.56
N THR A 22 19.03 35.61 -10.22
CA THR A 22 18.23 36.68 -9.59
C THR A 22 16.95 36.10 -8.98
N PRO A 23 16.49 36.53 -7.80
CA PRO A 23 15.26 36.00 -7.22
C PRO A 23 14.04 36.56 -7.97
N ALA A 24 13.46 35.74 -8.85
CA ALA A 24 12.10 35.96 -9.34
C ALA A 24 11.13 35.53 -8.22
N ALA A 25 10.30 36.46 -7.77
CA ALA A 25 9.21 36.20 -6.84
C ALA A 25 8.19 35.28 -7.54
N PHE A 26 8.06 34.04 -7.06
CA PHE A 26 6.98 33.16 -7.47
C PHE A 26 5.73 33.53 -6.68
N ALA A 27 4.69 33.95 -7.40
CA ALA A 27 3.33 33.99 -6.87
C ALA A 27 2.90 32.55 -6.58
N GLN A 28 2.54 32.27 -5.34
CA GLN A 28 2.01 30.99 -4.92
C GLN A 28 0.57 30.88 -5.45
N GLU A 29 0.43 30.24 -6.61
CA GLU A 29 -0.87 29.79 -7.10
C GLU A 29 -1.42 28.78 -6.09
N ALA A 30 -2.55 29.13 -5.47
CA ALA A 30 -3.22 28.27 -4.52
C ALA A 30 -3.63 26.98 -5.25
N LYS A 31 -2.98 25.86 -4.91
CA LYS A 31 -3.43 24.55 -5.34
C LYS A 31 -4.88 24.38 -4.89
N PRO A 32 -5.82 24.01 -5.78
CA PRO A 32 -7.15 23.61 -5.33
C PRO A 32 -6.96 22.45 -4.35
N GLU A 33 -7.54 22.55 -3.15
CA GLU A 33 -7.71 21.40 -2.27
C GLU A 33 -8.57 20.39 -3.06
N LEU A 34 -7.94 19.31 -3.50
CA LEU A 34 -8.63 18.22 -4.19
C LEU A 34 -9.62 17.61 -3.19
N GLU A 35 -10.92 17.72 -3.49
CA GLU A 35 -11.96 16.98 -2.78
C GLU A 35 -11.69 15.48 -2.94
N GLU A 36 -11.36 14.80 -1.84
CA GLU A 36 -10.97 13.40 -1.87
C GLU A 36 -12.21 12.50 -1.84
N VAL A 37 -12.57 11.97 -3.01
CA VAL A 37 -13.81 11.20 -3.19
C VAL A 37 -13.72 9.83 -2.53
N VAL A 38 -14.62 9.59 -1.56
CA VAL A 38 -14.77 8.29 -0.88
C VAL A 38 -15.86 7.46 -1.53
N VAL A 39 -15.59 6.17 -1.72
CA VAL A 39 -16.54 5.21 -2.31
C VAL A 39 -17.15 4.26 -1.27
N VAL A 40 -16.46 3.97 -0.17
CA VAL A 40 -16.99 3.10 0.90
C VAL A 40 -18.00 3.80 1.78
N GLY A 41 -19.03 3.06 2.23
CA GLY A 41 -19.99 3.53 3.23
C GLY A 41 -21.19 4.28 2.64
N THR A 42 -21.08 4.72 1.39
CA THR A 42 -22.16 5.30 0.60
C THR A 42 -22.43 4.41 -0.64
N ARG A 43 -23.66 4.45 -1.15
CA ARG A 43 -24.01 3.86 -2.47
C ARG A 43 -24.09 4.92 -3.58
N THR A 44 -23.83 6.17 -3.23
CA THR A 44 -23.83 7.32 -4.13
C THR A 44 -22.40 7.78 -4.29
N ALA A 45 -21.92 7.88 -5.53
CA ALA A 45 -20.58 8.39 -5.82
C ALA A 45 -20.49 9.89 -5.45
N GLY A 46 -19.30 10.33 -5.02
CA GLY A 46 -18.99 11.76 -4.88
C GLY A 46 -19.25 12.39 -3.51
N HIS A 47 -19.11 11.64 -2.42
CA HIS A 47 -19.09 12.23 -1.07
C HIS A 47 -17.64 12.35 -0.58
N ASP A 48 -17.33 13.51 0.01
CA ASP A 48 -16.08 13.74 0.74
C ASP A 48 -16.12 13.03 2.11
N VAL A 49 -14.95 12.70 2.66
CA VAL A 49 -14.80 12.19 4.03
C VAL A 49 -15.52 13.09 5.03
N LEU A 50 -15.46 14.41 4.83
CA LEU A 50 -16.05 15.41 5.72
C LEU A 50 -17.58 15.42 5.73
N GLU A 51 -18.21 14.92 4.66
CA GLU A 51 -19.67 14.83 4.54
C GLU A 51 -20.21 13.46 5.00
N SER A 52 -19.32 12.48 5.19
CA SER A 52 -19.71 11.14 5.63
C SER A 52 -20.10 11.12 7.11
N LEU A 53 -21.28 10.56 7.39
CA LEU A 53 -21.73 10.28 8.76
C LEU A 53 -20.99 9.10 9.40
N ALA A 54 -20.31 8.28 8.59
CA ALA A 54 -19.60 7.09 9.06
C ALA A 54 -18.10 7.37 9.24
N PRO A 55 -17.44 6.76 10.25
CA PRO A 55 -16.03 6.98 10.54
C PRO A 55 -15.14 6.26 9.52
N ILE A 56 -14.78 6.97 8.46
CA ILE A 56 -13.93 6.48 7.38
C ILE A 56 -12.54 7.09 7.53
N ASP A 57 -11.52 6.24 7.56
CA ASP A 57 -10.13 6.67 7.47
C ASP A 57 -9.64 6.49 6.03
N LEU A 58 -8.92 7.49 5.55
CA LEU A 58 -8.44 7.54 4.18
C LEU A 58 -6.91 7.52 4.16
N VAL A 59 -6.37 6.55 3.45
CA VAL A 59 -4.94 6.28 3.36
C VAL A 59 -4.50 6.43 1.91
N THR A 60 -3.89 7.56 1.61
CA THR A 60 -3.44 7.89 0.25
C THR A 60 -2.21 7.08 -0.17
N SER A 61 -1.99 6.91 -1.47
CA SER A 61 -0.75 6.30 -1.99
C SER A 61 0.51 6.97 -1.46
N GLU A 62 0.49 8.30 -1.32
CA GLU A 62 1.62 9.03 -0.75
C GLU A 62 1.84 8.71 0.72
N ALA A 63 0.77 8.63 1.53
CA ALA A 63 0.88 8.22 2.92
C ALA A 63 1.40 6.78 3.05
N ILE A 64 1.01 5.87 2.15
CA ILE A 64 1.54 4.50 2.10
C ILE A 64 3.04 4.52 1.80
N ARG A 65 3.50 5.32 0.84
CA ARG A 65 4.92 5.45 0.48
C ARG A 65 5.75 6.08 1.60
N GLN A 66 5.19 7.07 2.28
CA GLN A 66 5.84 7.76 3.40
C GLN A 66 5.69 7.01 4.72
N SER A 67 4.88 5.95 4.76
CA SER A 67 4.78 5.12 5.93
C SER A 67 6.15 4.54 6.25
N ALA A 68 6.55 4.55 7.52
CA ALA A 68 7.79 3.92 7.97
C ALA A 68 7.70 2.38 7.96
N ALA A 69 6.71 1.81 7.27
CA ALA A 69 6.54 0.38 7.08
C ALA A 69 7.57 -0.16 6.08
N ILE A 70 7.79 -1.48 6.10
CA ILE A 70 8.67 -2.12 5.12
C ILE A 70 8.06 -1.92 3.72
N PRO A 71 8.82 -1.36 2.76
CA PRO A 71 8.34 -1.15 1.40
C PRO A 71 7.77 -2.44 0.79
N GLY A 72 6.63 -2.32 0.12
CA GLY A 72 5.93 -3.46 -0.46
C GLY A 72 5.03 -4.24 0.50
N GLU A 73 4.93 -3.89 1.78
CA GLU A 73 3.95 -4.50 2.69
C GLU A 73 2.75 -3.57 2.94
N VAL A 74 1.74 -3.67 2.07
CA VAL A 74 0.50 -2.88 2.16
C VAL A 74 -0.12 -2.96 3.56
N GLY A 75 -0.24 -4.16 4.12
CA GLY A 75 -0.85 -4.34 5.43
C GLY A 75 -0.05 -3.67 6.57
N ALA A 76 1.28 -3.64 6.48
CA ALA A 76 2.09 -2.95 7.50
C ALA A 76 1.97 -1.42 7.38
N ALA A 77 1.86 -0.90 6.16
CA ALA A 77 1.58 0.51 5.92
C ALA A 77 0.22 0.91 6.54
N ILE A 78 -0.85 0.16 6.26
CA ILE A 78 -2.17 0.40 6.87
C ILE A 78 -2.08 0.37 8.39
N GLN A 79 -1.38 -0.61 8.98
CA GLN A 79 -1.21 -0.71 10.44
C GLN A 79 -0.53 0.51 11.06
N SER A 80 0.40 1.14 10.34
CA SER A 80 1.07 2.35 10.84
C SER A 80 0.20 3.61 10.73
N LEU A 81 -0.75 3.63 9.79
CA LEU A 81 -1.56 4.81 9.47
C LEU A 81 -2.96 4.77 10.11
N VAL A 82 -3.51 3.58 10.34
CA VAL A 82 -4.88 3.37 10.81
C VAL A 82 -4.87 2.71 12.20
N PRO A 83 -5.18 3.45 13.28
CA PRO A 83 -5.09 2.92 14.66
C PRO A 83 -5.99 1.73 14.95
N SER A 84 -7.13 1.61 14.25
CA SER A 84 -8.05 0.48 14.43
C SER A 84 -7.62 -0.78 13.69
N PHE A 85 -6.64 -0.70 12.80
CA PHE A 85 -6.14 -1.83 12.02
C PHE A 85 -4.99 -2.52 12.75
N ASN A 86 -5.03 -3.84 12.85
CA ASN A 86 -3.98 -4.63 13.48
C ASN A 86 -3.58 -5.80 12.58
N LEU A 87 -2.27 -5.98 12.40
CA LEU A 87 -1.69 -7.05 11.59
C LEU A 87 -0.53 -7.69 12.35
N PRO A 88 -0.82 -8.47 13.41
CA PRO A 88 0.23 -8.95 14.30
C PRO A 88 1.08 -9.99 13.58
N ARG A 89 2.40 -9.87 13.72
CA ARG A 89 3.35 -10.91 13.30
C ARG A 89 3.41 -11.97 14.40
N GLN A 90 3.03 -13.20 14.07
CA GLN A 90 2.98 -14.29 15.04
C GLN A 90 4.19 -15.20 14.88
N SER A 91 5.02 -15.35 15.90
CA SER A 91 6.14 -16.32 15.85
C SER A 91 5.62 -17.75 15.77
N ASN A 92 6.31 -18.65 15.07
CA ASN A 92 5.97 -20.06 14.90
C ASN A 92 4.57 -20.27 14.28
N SER A 93 4.14 -19.38 13.38
CA SER A 93 2.74 -19.34 12.91
C SER A 93 2.50 -20.05 11.58
N ASN A 94 3.51 -20.76 11.09
CA ASN A 94 3.47 -21.55 9.87
C ASN A 94 3.01 -20.66 8.69
N PHE A 95 1.86 -20.95 8.08
CA PHE A 95 1.35 -20.17 6.95
C PHE A 95 0.95 -18.74 7.31
N ALA A 96 0.68 -18.43 8.58
CA ALA A 96 0.34 -17.07 9.00
C ALA A 96 1.55 -16.11 8.98
N ASP A 97 2.76 -16.62 8.72
CA ASP A 97 3.94 -15.78 8.40
C ASP A 97 3.90 -15.27 6.95
N VAL A 98 3.24 -16.01 6.05
CA VAL A 98 3.05 -15.66 4.63
C VAL A 98 1.78 -14.83 4.45
N VAL A 99 0.64 -15.35 4.92
CA VAL A 99 -0.66 -14.67 4.86
C VAL A 99 -1.03 -14.21 6.26
N ARG A 100 -0.79 -12.93 6.54
CA ARG A 100 -1.04 -12.38 7.87
C ARG A 100 -2.52 -12.02 8.05
N PRO A 101 -3.19 -12.53 9.10
CA PRO A 101 -4.57 -12.20 9.40
C PRO A 101 -4.70 -10.74 9.84
N ALA A 102 -5.34 -9.91 9.02
CA ALA A 102 -5.69 -8.54 9.37
C ALA A 102 -6.92 -8.51 10.27
N GLN A 103 -6.91 -7.60 11.23
CA GLN A 103 -8.04 -7.35 12.12
C GLN A 103 -8.41 -5.87 12.07
N LEU A 104 -9.70 -5.59 12.21
CA LEU A 104 -10.19 -4.27 12.53
C LEU A 104 -10.79 -4.32 13.92
N ARG A 105 -10.43 -3.37 14.79
CA ARG A 105 -10.95 -3.28 16.17
C ARG A 105 -10.73 -4.57 16.98
N ASN A 106 -9.66 -5.31 16.64
CA ASN A 106 -9.30 -6.59 17.25
C ASN A 106 -10.40 -7.67 17.14
N LEU A 107 -11.25 -7.56 16.11
CA LEU A 107 -12.21 -8.58 15.72
C LEU A 107 -11.57 -9.56 14.74
N SER A 108 -12.23 -10.72 14.58
CA SER A 108 -11.70 -11.82 13.79
C SER A 108 -11.53 -11.43 12.31
N PRO A 109 -10.52 -11.94 11.58
CA PRO A 109 -10.24 -11.55 10.19
C PRO A 109 -11.38 -11.81 9.20
N ASP A 110 -12.25 -12.78 9.48
CA ASP A 110 -13.46 -13.09 8.72
C ASP A 110 -14.60 -12.09 8.96
N GLN A 111 -14.47 -11.22 9.96
CA GLN A 111 -15.40 -10.13 10.27
C GLN A 111 -14.97 -8.80 9.64
N VAL A 112 -13.89 -8.79 8.87
CA VAL A 112 -13.43 -7.63 8.09
C VAL A 112 -13.66 -7.92 6.61
N LEU A 113 -14.50 -7.11 5.96
CA LEU A 113 -14.69 -7.24 4.53
C LEU A 113 -13.61 -6.47 3.77
N VAL A 114 -12.88 -7.15 2.89
CA VAL A 114 -11.92 -6.52 1.98
C VAL A 114 -12.51 -6.39 0.59
N LEU A 115 -12.42 -5.19 0.02
CA LEU A 115 -12.83 -4.84 -1.33
C LEU A 115 -11.60 -4.39 -2.14
N VAL A 116 -11.66 -4.62 -3.45
CA VAL A 116 -10.78 -3.99 -4.44
C VAL A 116 -11.69 -3.32 -5.45
N ASN A 117 -11.55 -2.00 -5.62
CA ASN A 117 -12.44 -1.18 -6.46
C ASN A 117 -13.93 -1.43 -6.16
N GLY A 118 -14.28 -1.52 -4.88
CA GLY A 118 -15.67 -1.77 -4.43
C GLY A 118 -16.19 -3.20 -4.66
N LYS A 119 -15.37 -4.13 -5.18
CA LYS A 119 -15.73 -5.54 -5.36
C LYS A 119 -15.06 -6.43 -4.32
N ARG A 120 -15.78 -7.46 -3.85
CA ARG A 120 -15.30 -8.38 -2.81
C ARG A 120 -14.02 -9.09 -3.26
N ARG A 121 -12.96 -8.96 -2.46
CA ARG A 121 -11.67 -9.62 -2.71
C ARG A 121 -11.75 -11.09 -2.32
N HIS A 122 -11.13 -11.97 -3.11
CA HIS A 122 -11.05 -13.39 -2.76
C HIS A 122 -10.18 -13.59 -1.51
N THR A 123 -10.57 -14.54 -0.66
CA THR A 123 -9.72 -14.98 0.45
C THR A 123 -8.65 -15.92 -0.05
N THR A 124 -7.70 -16.30 0.81
CA THR A 124 -6.63 -17.22 0.44
C THR A 124 -7.07 -18.68 0.52
N ALA A 125 -6.28 -19.60 -0.03
CA ALA A 125 -6.47 -21.04 0.19
C ALA A 125 -5.92 -21.50 1.55
N THR A 126 -5.35 -20.59 2.34
CA THR A 126 -4.70 -20.87 3.61
C THR A 126 -5.72 -20.82 4.73
N LEU A 127 -6.00 -21.98 5.33
CA LEU A 127 -6.79 -22.04 6.55
C LEU A 127 -5.87 -21.90 7.76
N THR A 128 -6.19 -20.95 8.63
CA THR A 128 -5.44 -20.80 9.89
C THR A 128 -5.94 -21.85 10.89
N THR A 129 -5.24 -22.98 10.99
CA THR A 129 -5.63 -24.09 11.89
C THR A 129 -4.98 -24.01 13.26
N GLU A 130 -3.91 -23.23 13.37
CA GLU A 130 -3.15 -23.06 14.59
C GLU A 130 -4.02 -22.44 15.70
N SER A 131 -3.73 -22.78 16.96
CA SER A 131 -4.36 -22.15 18.13
C SER A 131 -3.82 -20.73 18.37
N LYS A 132 -3.94 -19.89 17.35
CA LYS A 132 -3.45 -18.52 17.28
C LYS A 132 -4.52 -17.60 16.70
N LEU A 133 -4.13 -16.39 16.32
CA LEU A 133 -5.08 -15.38 15.87
C LEU A 133 -5.67 -15.82 14.53
N GLY A 134 -6.98 -15.64 14.37
CA GLY A 134 -7.67 -16.01 13.13
C GLY A 134 -7.89 -17.51 12.98
N LYS A 135 -7.79 -18.30 14.06
CA LYS A 135 -8.10 -19.74 14.02
C LYS A 135 -9.46 -20.00 13.37
N GLY A 136 -9.50 -20.90 12.40
CA GLY A 136 -10.69 -21.27 11.65
C GLY A 136 -11.05 -20.32 10.51
N THR A 137 -10.24 -19.28 10.27
CA THR A 137 -10.48 -18.30 9.21
C THR A 137 -9.53 -18.50 8.03
N SER A 138 -9.96 -18.02 6.86
CA SER A 138 -9.10 -17.80 5.70
C SER A 138 -8.97 -16.29 5.46
N PRO A 139 -7.86 -15.65 5.88
CA PRO A 139 -7.67 -14.22 5.70
C PRO A 139 -7.39 -13.85 4.24
N VAL A 140 -7.59 -12.58 3.92
CA VAL A 140 -7.17 -11.96 2.65
C VAL A 140 -5.71 -11.55 2.75
N ASP A 141 -4.93 -11.82 1.70
CA ASP A 141 -3.55 -11.37 1.61
C ASP A 141 -3.45 -9.97 0.97
N PHE A 142 -3.23 -8.95 1.79
CA PHE A 142 -3.00 -7.58 1.34
C PHE A 142 -1.70 -7.44 0.54
N ASN A 143 -0.70 -8.25 0.85
CA ASN A 143 0.61 -8.17 0.20
C ASN A 143 0.58 -8.77 -1.22
N SER A 144 -0.54 -9.35 -1.65
CA SER A 144 -0.76 -9.80 -3.03
C SER A 144 -1.11 -8.65 -4.00
N ILE A 145 -1.46 -7.47 -3.47
CA ILE A 145 -1.75 -6.28 -4.26
C ILE A 145 -0.46 -5.43 -4.29
N PRO A 146 0.11 -5.15 -5.48
CA PRO A 146 1.30 -4.31 -5.58
C PRO A 146 1.06 -2.91 -5.02
N VAL A 147 1.99 -2.37 -4.23
CA VAL A 147 1.86 -1.04 -3.62
C VAL A 147 1.73 0.04 -4.71
N GLY A 148 2.50 -0.09 -5.79
CA GLY A 148 2.48 0.86 -6.91
C GLY A 148 1.15 0.90 -7.68
N ALA A 149 0.28 -0.10 -7.51
CA ALA A 149 -1.04 -0.15 -8.14
C ALA A 149 -2.12 0.58 -7.31
N ILE A 150 -1.84 0.88 -6.05
CA ILE A 150 -2.82 1.44 -5.11
C ILE A 150 -2.84 2.96 -5.27
N GLU A 151 -4.04 3.50 -5.45
CA GLU A 151 -4.27 4.95 -5.43
C GLU A 151 -4.56 5.42 -4.01
N ARG A 152 -5.47 4.71 -3.32
CA ARG A 152 -5.86 4.96 -1.94
C ARG A 152 -6.48 3.72 -1.29
N ILE A 153 -6.55 3.73 0.03
CA ILE A 153 -7.23 2.71 0.83
C ILE A 153 -8.23 3.42 1.73
N GLU A 154 -9.49 2.99 1.65
CA GLU A 154 -10.60 3.51 2.44
C GLU A 154 -10.93 2.49 3.53
N VAL A 155 -10.90 2.91 4.79
CA VAL A 155 -11.16 2.04 5.94
C VAL A 155 -12.39 2.55 6.68
N LEU A 156 -13.51 1.86 6.50
CA LEU A 156 -14.73 2.07 7.26
C LEU A 156 -14.66 1.28 8.56
N ARG A 157 -14.65 1.99 9.69
CA ARG A 157 -14.51 1.42 11.03
C ARG A 157 -15.83 1.01 11.69
N ASP A 158 -16.93 1.18 10.97
CA ASP A 158 -18.27 0.80 11.42
C ASP A 158 -18.76 -0.48 10.75
N GLY A 159 -19.62 -1.21 11.45
CA GLY A 159 -20.24 -2.42 10.94
C GLY A 159 -21.16 -2.10 9.77
N ALA A 160 -20.84 -2.61 8.59
CA ALA A 160 -21.56 -2.31 7.36
C ALA A 160 -22.31 -3.54 6.80
N GLY A 161 -22.66 -4.48 7.69
CA GLY A 161 -23.25 -5.76 7.31
C GLY A 161 -24.57 -5.68 6.54
N ALA A 162 -25.38 -4.65 6.81
CA ALA A 162 -26.61 -4.40 6.05
C ALA A 162 -26.35 -4.02 4.58
N GLN A 163 -25.24 -3.34 4.31
CA GLN A 163 -24.90 -2.84 2.97
C GLN A 163 -24.07 -3.86 2.18
N TYR A 164 -23.15 -4.54 2.86
CA TYR A 164 -22.15 -5.38 2.22
C TYR A 164 -22.25 -6.87 2.57
N GLY A 165 -23.03 -7.28 3.59
CA GLY A 165 -23.22 -8.68 4.00
C GLY A 165 -22.54 -9.06 5.32
N SER A 166 -22.74 -10.30 5.78
CA SER A 166 -22.34 -10.80 7.12
C SER A 166 -20.87 -10.62 7.49
N ASP A 167 -19.98 -10.48 6.51
CA ASP A 167 -18.53 -10.40 6.73
C ASP A 167 -18.09 -8.99 7.13
N ALA A 168 -18.96 -7.97 7.00
CA ALA A 168 -18.66 -6.58 7.34
C ALA A 168 -19.14 -6.22 8.77
N ILE A 169 -18.80 -7.04 9.77
CA ILE A 169 -19.17 -6.80 11.18
C ILE A 169 -18.20 -5.82 11.83
N ALA A 170 -16.91 -6.04 11.65
CA ALA A 170 -15.86 -5.19 12.19
C ALA A 170 -15.68 -3.91 11.37
N GLY A 171 -15.86 -4.02 10.05
CA GLY A 171 -15.80 -2.92 9.11
C GLY A 171 -15.49 -3.36 7.69
N VAL A 172 -15.15 -2.39 6.84
CA VAL A 172 -14.83 -2.59 5.43
C VAL A 172 -13.51 -1.91 5.10
N ILE A 173 -12.63 -2.60 4.38
CA ILE A 173 -11.40 -2.04 3.82
C ILE A 173 -11.50 -2.11 2.31
N ASN A 174 -11.50 -0.97 1.62
CA ASN A 174 -11.52 -0.92 0.16
C ASN A 174 -10.18 -0.42 -0.35
N VAL A 175 -9.50 -1.26 -1.12
CA VAL A 175 -8.29 -0.90 -1.84
C VAL A 175 -8.70 -0.38 -3.21
N VAL A 176 -8.52 0.92 -3.43
CA VAL A 176 -8.78 1.54 -4.73
C VAL A 176 -7.49 1.53 -5.53
N LEU A 177 -7.54 0.89 -6.69
CA LEU A 177 -6.43 0.82 -7.63
C LEU A 177 -6.44 2.06 -8.52
N LYS A 178 -5.26 2.45 -8.99
CA LYS A 178 -5.09 3.56 -9.93
C LYS A 178 -5.88 3.32 -11.21
N ASP A 179 -6.64 4.33 -11.61
CA ASP A 179 -7.47 4.35 -12.82
C ASP A 179 -7.12 5.56 -13.71
N ALA A 180 -5.82 5.86 -13.82
CA ALA A 180 -5.31 6.96 -14.65
C ALA A 180 -4.82 6.44 -16.02
N ASP A 181 -5.15 7.20 -17.07
CA ASP A 181 -4.73 6.99 -18.46
C ASP A 181 -3.33 7.56 -18.76
N GLU A 182 -2.76 8.34 -17.83
CA GLU A 182 -1.41 8.87 -17.91
C GLU A 182 -0.64 8.74 -16.58
N GLY A 183 0.69 8.80 -16.68
CA GLY A 183 1.60 8.77 -15.53
C GLY A 183 2.30 7.43 -15.36
N ASP A 184 3.63 7.50 -15.26
CA ASP A 184 4.48 6.38 -14.89
C ASP A 184 5.05 6.62 -13.48
N GLU A 185 5.12 5.57 -12.66
CA GLU A 185 5.73 5.63 -11.35
C GLU A 185 6.80 4.55 -11.22
N VAL A 186 8.00 4.97 -10.79
CA VAL A 186 9.09 4.07 -10.46
C VAL A 186 9.44 4.26 -8.99
N GLN A 187 9.46 3.16 -8.25
CA GLN A 187 9.90 3.16 -6.87
C GLN A 187 10.98 2.10 -6.69
N ALA A 188 12.02 2.43 -5.94
CA ALA A 188 13.02 1.47 -5.49
C ALA A 188 13.43 1.82 -4.07
N SER A 189 13.65 0.79 -3.25
CA SER A 189 14.13 0.96 -1.88
C SER A 189 14.97 -0.23 -1.46
N TRP A 190 15.98 0.06 -0.66
CA TRP A 190 16.79 -0.93 0.02
C TRP A 190 16.87 -0.58 1.51
N GLY A 191 16.84 -1.59 2.36
CA GLY A 191 16.91 -1.41 3.81
C GLY A 191 17.52 -2.62 4.50
N GLN A 192 18.00 -2.43 5.73
CA GLN A 192 18.64 -3.45 6.55
C GLN A 192 18.31 -3.18 8.02
N ASN A 193 18.17 -4.23 8.83
CA ASN A 193 18.06 -4.09 10.28
C ASN A 193 19.46 -4.04 10.88
N ARG A 194 19.68 -3.09 11.79
CA ARG A 194 20.89 -3.02 12.62
C ARG A 194 20.50 -3.17 14.07
N THR A 195 21.03 -4.21 14.71
CA THR A 195 20.80 -4.50 16.13
C THR A 195 22.09 -4.32 16.90
N ASP A 196 22.10 -3.35 17.82
CA ASP A 196 23.23 -3.11 18.71
C ASP A 196 23.00 -3.80 20.07
N PHE A 197 23.78 -4.85 20.33
CA PHE A 197 23.74 -5.59 21.60
C PHE A 197 24.59 -4.88 22.65
N LYS A 198 24.00 -3.92 23.36
CA LYS A 198 24.66 -3.17 24.44
C LYS A 198 25.42 -4.04 25.47
N PRO A 199 24.92 -5.21 25.91
CA PRO A 199 25.63 -6.04 26.88
C PRO A 199 26.93 -6.68 26.34
N THR A 200 27.00 -6.97 25.04
CA THR A 200 28.18 -7.62 24.41
C THR A 200 29.02 -6.66 23.56
N GLY A 201 28.54 -5.44 23.33
CA GLY A 201 29.19 -4.46 22.46
C GLY A 201 29.21 -4.83 20.98
N ARG A 202 28.46 -5.86 20.58
CA ARG A 202 28.39 -6.33 19.18
C ARG A 202 27.23 -5.68 18.44
N SER A 203 27.44 -5.32 17.18
CA SER A 203 26.38 -4.93 16.24
C SER A 203 26.19 -6.06 15.24
N VAL A 204 24.94 -6.46 15.01
CA VAL A 204 24.57 -7.41 13.95
C VAL A 204 23.69 -6.68 12.95
N ASN A 205 24.01 -6.83 11.68
CA ASN A 205 23.19 -6.36 10.59
C ASN A 205 22.55 -7.56 9.88
N ASP A 206 21.24 -7.52 9.68
CA ASP A 206 20.47 -8.62 9.08
C ASP A 206 19.14 -8.14 8.48
N GLY A 207 18.39 -9.06 7.87
CA GLY A 207 17.07 -8.77 7.30
C GLY A 207 17.11 -7.70 6.19
N ASP A 208 18.09 -7.82 5.30
CA ASP A 208 18.19 -6.98 4.10
C ASP A 208 16.88 -7.07 3.31
N THR A 209 16.44 -5.93 2.79
CA THR A 209 15.22 -5.79 2.01
C THR A 209 15.55 -5.07 0.72
N LEU A 210 15.09 -5.61 -0.40
CA LEU A 210 15.13 -4.97 -1.70
C LEU A 210 13.72 -4.94 -2.25
N PHE A 211 13.29 -3.74 -2.66
CA PHE A 211 11.99 -3.53 -3.27
C PHE A 211 12.17 -2.66 -4.51
N ALA A 212 11.50 -3.05 -5.59
CA ALA A 212 11.38 -2.25 -6.80
C ALA A 212 9.97 -2.39 -7.37
N SER A 213 9.36 -1.29 -7.78
CA SER A 213 8.06 -1.27 -8.44
C SER A 213 8.07 -0.32 -9.63
N LEU A 214 7.36 -0.74 -10.67
CA LEU A 214 7.08 0.04 -11.87
C LEU A 214 5.57 -0.02 -12.10
N ASN A 215 4.94 1.14 -12.12
CA ASN A 215 3.57 1.32 -12.59
C ASN A 215 3.61 2.14 -13.88
N GLY A 216 2.86 1.73 -14.89
CA GLY A 216 2.76 2.48 -16.13
C GLY A 216 1.44 2.23 -16.84
N CYS A 217 1.05 3.21 -17.65
CA CYS A 217 -0.17 3.17 -18.43
C CYS A 217 0.13 3.00 -19.92
N PHE A 218 -0.67 2.16 -20.59
CA PHE A 218 -0.49 1.82 -22.00
C PHE A 218 -1.84 1.79 -22.70
N GLY A 219 -2.00 2.52 -23.80
CA GLY A 219 -3.19 2.41 -24.63
C GLY A 219 -3.42 3.62 -25.52
N PRO A 220 -4.31 3.50 -26.52
CA PRO A 220 -4.80 4.64 -27.30
C PRO A 220 -5.76 5.53 -26.48
N ASP A 221 -6.08 6.71 -27.01
CA ASP A 221 -6.97 7.71 -26.35
C ASP A 221 -8.38 7.18 -26.02
N ASP A 222 -8.85 6.12 -26.72
CA ASP A 222 -10.17 5.51 -26.51
C ASP A 222 -10.18 4.38 -25.46
N GLY A 223 -9.04 4.10 -24.83
CA GLY A 223 -8.96 3.11 -23.74
C GLY A 223 -7.54 2.77 -23.34
N PHE A 224 -7.34 2.57 -22.04
CA PHE A 224 -6.02 2.36 -21.46
C PHE A 224 -5.92 1.07 -20.65
N LEU A 225 -4.68 0.63 -20.44
CA LEU A 225 -4.28 -0.47 -19.60
C LEU A 225 -3.28 0.06 -18.58
N ASN A 226 -3.64 0.04 -17.30
CA ASN A 226 -2.71 0.31 -16.22
C ASN A 226 -2.08 -1.01 -15.73
N MET A 227 -0.75 -1.08 -15.73
CA MET A 227 -0.01 -2.27 -15.31
C MET A 227 1.02 -1.93 -14.23
N THR A 228 1.07 -2.76 -13.19
CA THR A 228 2.09 -2.66 -12.14
C THR A 228 2.90 -3.94 -12.07
N VAL A 229 4.21 -3.79 -12.01
CA VAL A 229 5.17 -4.86 -11.71
C VAL A 229 5.87 -4.51 -10.40
N GLU A 230 6.03 -5.51 -9.54
CA GLU A 230 6.69 -5.36 -8.25
C GLU A 230 7.64 -6.53 -8.03
N TYR A 231 8.85 -6.22 -7.57
CA TYR A 231 9.85 -7.17 -7.12
C TYR A 231 10.17 -6.89 -5.65
N ARG A 232 10.15 -7.95 -4.85
CA ARG A 232 10.44 -7.92 -3.42
C ARG A 232 11.36 -9.07 -3.07
N ASP A 233 12.42 -8.73 -2.36
CA ASP A 233 13.33 -9.68 -1.74
C ASP A 233 13.56 -9.27 -0.28
N ARG A 234 13.57 -10.27 0.59
CA ARG A 234 13.79 -10.06 2.03
C ARG A 234 14.54 -11.23 2.63
N ASP A 235 15.68 -10.91 3.21
CA ASP A 235 16.48 -11.85 3.97
C ASP A 235 15.92 -12.12 5.36
N SER A 236 16.31 -13.28 5.90
CA SER A 236 15.97 -13.67 7.27
C SER A 236 16.55 -12.70 8.30
N THR A 237 15.89 -12.60 9.45
CA THR A 237 16.35 -11.80 10.58
C THR A 237 16.64 -12.71 11.77
N LEU A 238 17.76 -12.48 12.44
CA LEU A 238 18.19 -13.22 13.62
C LEU A 238 17.77 -12.49 14.89
N ARG A 239 16.99 -13.18 15.73
CA ARG A 239 16.51 -12.62 17.01
C ARG A 239 16.96 -13.42 18.24
N SER A 240 17.80 -14.44 18.06
CA SER A 240 18.26 -15.33 19.14
C SER A 240 19.35 -14.74 20.05
N GLY A 241 19.89 -13.56 19.73
CA GLY A 241 21.03 -12.99 20.44
C GLY A 241 22.33 -13.76 20.20
N PRO A 242 23.50 -13.18 20.52
CA PRO A 242 24.76 -13.89 20.53
C PRO A 242 24.80 -14.91 21.68
N ASP A 243 25.22 -16.13 21.37
CA ASP A 243 25.58 -17.19 22.32
C ASP A 243 26.92 -16.93 23.03
#